data_AF-A0A2Z6PUZ1-F1
#
_entry.id   AF-A0A2Z6PUZ1-F1
#
_cell.length_a   1.000
_cell.length_b   1.000
_cell.length_c   1.000
_cell.angle_alpha   90.00
_cell.angle_beta   90.00
_cell.angle_gamma   90.00
#
_symmetry.space_group_name_H-M   'P 1'
#
loop_
_entity.id
_entity.type
_entity.pdbx_description
1 polymer ?
#
loop_
_entity_poly.entity_id
_entity_poly.type
_entity_poly.pdbx_seq_one_letter_code
_entity_poly.pdbx_strand_id
1 'polypeptide(L)'
;MLGGDSMFHIALERDAAKKEVALVQQSLEQAKVNHAAYKEKFKLQAGLLTKLNEKEEEAARLTTETEKLEGQVKDLTTEKKTLEGKVKELESRPSPSTTAPDSEELVVDPNGEYKGFTRAALVSRIFELEAQQLDIAKSSFDNVVAQLLVLNPEVDLVTAGASELKEVQEGVIVSPSPEEEDYLVILSL
;
A
#
# COMPACT_ATOMS: atom_id res chain seq x y z
N MET A 1 -11.81 101.74 61.91
CA MET A 1 -11.23 100.41 62.13
C MET A 1 -12.07 99.36 61.39
N LEU A 2 -11.94 99.22 60.06
CA LEU A 2 -12.73 98.25 59.26
C LEU A 2 -11.90 97.50 58.18
N GLY A 3 -10.57 97.62 58.19
CA GLY A 3 -9.70 96.98 57.18
C GLY A 3 -9.07 95.65 57.61
N GLY A 4 -9.02 95.35 58.92
CA GLY A 4 -8.36 94.15 59.45
C GLY A 4 -9.18 92.87 59.29
N ASP A 5 -10.48 92.92 59.61
CA ASP A 5 -11.36 91.74 59.60
C ASP A 5 -11.61 91.22 58.18
N SER A 6 -11.77 92.11 57.19
CA SER A 6 -11.94 91.72 55.78
C SER A 6 -10.71 91.00 55.21
N MET A 7 -9.50 91.44 55.57
CA MET A 7 -8.25 90.81 55.13
C MET A 7 -8.06 89.41 55.75
N PHE A 8 -8.50 89.22 57.00
CA PHE A 8 -8.44 87.94 57.69
C PHE A 8 -9.40 86.89 57.07
N HIS A 9 -10.62 87.29 56.72
CA HIS A 9 -11.57 86.42 56.02
C HIS A 9 -11.05 85.95 54.65
N ILE A 10 -10.46 86.85 53.86
CA ILE A 10 -9.88 86.51 52.56
C ILE A 10 -8.70 85.52 52.71
N ALA A 11 -7.88 85.68 53.75
CA ALA A 11 -6.78 84.75 54.02
C ALA A 11 -7.28 83.34 54.38
N LEU A 12 -8.34 83.24 55.18
CA LEU A 12 -8.98 81.97 55.55
C LEU A 12 -9.61 81.28 54.33
N GLU A 13 -10.34 82.02 53.50
CA GLU A 13 -10.93 81.48 52.26
C GLU A 13 -9.85 80.98 51.30
N ARG A 14 -8.76 81.74 51.14
CA ARG A 14 -7.60 81.31 50.34
C ARG A 14 -6.99 80.02 50.87
N ASP A 15 -6.83 79.90 52.18
CA ASP A 15 -6.20 78.71 52.77
C ASP A 15 -7.14 77.49 52.74
N ALA A 16 -8.47 77.69 52.81
CA ALA A 16 -9.47 76.66 52.54
C ALA A 16 -9.43 76.21 51.07
N ALA A 17 -9.43 77.16 50.12
CA ALA A 17 -9.34 76.88 48.69
C ALA A 17 -8.05 76.12 48.33
N LYS A 18 -6.91 76.44 48.96
CA LYS A 18 -5.67 75.69 48.78
C LYS A 18 -5.78 74.22 49.23
N LYS A 19 -6.48 73.96 50.34
CA LYS A 19 -6.74 72.58 50.81
C LYS A 19 -7.64 71.82 49.85
N GLU A 20 -8.70 72.46 49.34
CA GLU A 20 -9.58 71.84 48.34
C GLU A 20 -8.84 71.54 47.04
N VAL A 21 -8.02 72.46 46.55
CA VAL A 21 -7.19 72.23 45.35
C VAL A 21 -6.26 71.03 45.56
N ALA A 22 -5.63 70.91 46.73
CA ALA A 22 -4.76 69.77 47.03
C ALA A 22 -5.54 68.44 47.04
N LEU A 23 -6.75 68.40 47.61
CA LEU A 23 -7.61 67.22 47.62
C LEU A 23 -8.07 66.84 46.21
N VAL A 24 -8.46 67.82 45.39
CA VAL A 24 -8.86 67.58 43.99
C VAL A 24 -7.69 67.07 43.16
N GLN A 25 -6.48 67.62 43.35
CA GLN A 25 -5.27 67.12 42.68
C GLN A 25 -4.96 65.68 43.07
N GLN A 26 -5.03 65.33 44.36
CA GLN A 26 -4.83 63.95 44.82
C GLN A 26 -5.86 63.01 44.20
N SER A 27 -7.13 63.41 44.18
CA SER A 27 -8.22 62.64 43.58
C SER A 27 -8.01 62.45 42.07
N LEU A 28 -7.57 63.49 41.36
CA LEU A 28 -7.25 63.44 39.93
C LEU A 28 -6.11 62.46 39.64
N GLU A 29 -5.03 62.51 40.42
CA GLU A 29 -3.90 61.58 40.25
C GLU A 29 -4.33 60.14 40.54
N GLN A 30 -5.13 59.90 41.58
CA GLN A 30 -5.69 58.57 41.85
C GLN A 30 -6.60 58.08 40.72
N ALA A 31 -7.43 58.94 40.15
CA ALA A 31 -8.30 58.62 39.03
C ALA A 31 -7.50 58.25 37.77
N LYS A 32 -6.39 58.94 37.49
CA LYS A 32 -5.48 58.61 36.37
C LYS A 32 -4.85 57.23 36.54
N VAL A 33 -4.34 56.93 37.74
CA VAL A 33 -3.75 55.61 38.05
C VAL A 33 -4.80 54.51 37.88
N ASN A 34 -6.01 54.72 38.40
CA ASN A 34 -7.10 53.77 38.28
C ASN A 34 -7.51 53.56 36.81
N HIS A 35 -7.64 54.63 36.03
CA HIS A 35 -7.97 54.53 34.62
C HIS A 35 -6.92 53.73 33.83
N ALA A 36 -5.63 53.97 34.08
CA ALA A 36 -4.55 53.20 33.47
C ALA A 36 -4.66 51.71 33.84
N ALA A 37 -4.88 51.38 35.11
CA ALA A 37 -5.05 50.00 35.56
C ALA A 37 -6.27 49.31 34.91
N TYR A 38 -7.41 50.00 34.81
CA TYR A 38 -8.59 49.47 34.13
C TYR A 38 -8.37 49.24 32.64
N LYS A 39 -7.66 50.16 31.97
CA LYS A 39 -7.35 50.04 30.55
C LYS A 39 -6.50 48.79 30.27
N GLU A 40 -5.48 48.52 31.08
CA GLU A 40 -4.66 47.31 30.94
C GLU A 40 -5.46 46.04 31.23
N LYS A 41 -6.31 46.04 32.27
CA LYS A 41 -7.21 44.92 32.55
C LYS A 41 -8.17 44.64 31.39
N PHE A 42 -8.73 45.68 30.78
CA PHE A 42 -9.62 45.55 29.63
C PHE A 42 -8.90 44.94 28.42
N LYS A 43 -7.69 45.40 28.11
CA LYS A 43 -6.86 44.81 27.05
C LYS A 43 -6.59 43.32 27.30
N LEU A 44 -6.25 42.96 28.54
CA LEU A 44 -6.02 41.56 28.90
C LEU A 44 -7.29 40.72 28.72
N GLN A 45 -8.44 41.23 29.17
CA GLN A 45 -9.73 40.56 28.98
C GLN A 45 -10.08 40.36 27.51
N ALA A 46 -9.85 41.37 26.67
CA ALA A 46 -10.06 41.24 25.22
C ALA A 46 -9.18 40.14 24.62
N GLY A 47 -7.89 40.08 24.99
CA GLY A 47 -6.99 39.03 24.53
C GLY A 47 -7.38 37.63 25.01
N LEU A 48 -7.90 37.50 26.23
CA LEU A 48 -8.41 36.23 26.74
C LEU A 48 -9.67 35.79 25.99
N LEU A 49 -10.58 36.71 25.67
CA LEU A 49 -11.79 36.42 24.93
C LEU A 49 -11.47 35.91 23.51
N THR A 50 -10.51 36.52 22.83
CA THR A 50 -10.04 36.04 21.51
C THR A 50 -9.50 34.62 21.60
N LYS A 51 -8.63 34.33 22.56
CA LYS A 51 -8.07 32.98 22.76
C LYS A 51 -9.13 31.95 23.11
N LEU A 52 -10.15 32.33 23.88
CA LEU A 52 -11.27 31.46 24.21
C LEU A 52 -12.04 31.06 22.95
N ASN A 53 -12.36 32.03 22.10
CA ASN A 53 -13.06 31.78 20.83
C ASN A 53 -12.24 30.86 19.90
N GLU A 54 -10.93 31.12 19.75
CA GLU A 54 -10.03 30.24 18.98
C GLU A 54 -10.06 28.79 19.50
N LYS A 55 -10.08 28.61 20.82
CA LYS A 55 -10.13 27.28 21.44
C LYS A 55 -11.49 26.60 21.30
N GLU A 56 -12.58 27.35 21.34
CA GLU A 56 -13.92 26.83 21.06
C GLU A 56 -14.04 26.34 19.61
N GLU A 57 -13.50 27.10 18.65
CA GLU A 57 -13.46 26.68 17.24
C GLU A 57 -12.59 25.44 17.01
N GLU A 58 -11.42 25.37 17.67
CA GLU A 58 -10.54 24.19 17.63
C GLU A 58 -11.23 22.96 18.21
N ALA A 59 -11.92 23.09 19.35
CA ALA A 59 -12.66 22.02 19.99
C ALA A 59 -13.81 21.49 19.10
N ALA A 60 -14.53 22.39 18.43
CA ALA A 60 -15.58 22.01 17.48
C ALA A 60 -15.00 21.21 16.30
N ARG A 61 -13.87 21.65 15.73
CA ARG A 61 -13.18 20.91 14.65
C ARG A 61 -12.71 19.54 15.10
N LEU A 62 -12.07 19.45 16.27
CA LEU A 62 -11.58 18.18 16.81
C LEU A 62 -12.72 17.20 17.08
N THR A 63 -13.86 17.69 17.55
CA THR A 63 -15.07 16.86 17.74
C THR A 63 -15.51 16.24 16.41
N THR A 64 -15.62 17.03 15.34
CA THR A 64 -16.03 16.52 14.03
C THR A 64 -15.05 15.51 13.42
N GLU A 65 -13.74 15.73 13.58
CA GLU A 65 -12.75 14.78 13.06
C GLU A 65 -12.74 13.49 13.89
N THR A 66 -12.97 13.58 15.21
CA THR A 66 -13.07 12.41 16.09
C THR A 66 -14.25 11.53 15.68
N GLU A 67 -15.43 12.11 15.42
CA GLU A 67 -16.61 11.36 14.96
C GLU A 67 -16.36 10.68 13.62
N LYS A 68 -15.71 11.37 12.68
CA LYS A 68 -15.34 10.83 11.37
C LYS A 68 -14.36 9.67 11.48
N LEU A 69 -13.29 9.83 12.26
CA LEU A 69 -12.30 8.77 12.49
C LEU A 69 -12.93 7.56 13.19
N GLU A 70 -13.83 7.78 14.16
CA GLU A 70 -14.57 6.70 14.80
C GLU A 70 -15.43 5.91 13.80
N GLY A 71 -16.07 6.59 12.85
CA GLY A 71 -16.78 5.96 11.73
C GLY A 71 -15.86 5.07 10.89
N GLN A 72 -14.72 5.60 10.46
CA GLN A 72 -13.74 4.85 9.66
C GLN A 72 -13.19 3.62 10.40
N VAL A 73 -12.95 3.73 11.71
CA VAL A 73 -12.52 2.60 12.54
C VAL A 73 -13.58 1.51 12.59
N LYS A 74 -14.86 1.87 12.71
CA LYS A 74 -15.97 0.90 12.69
C LYS A 74 -16.02 0.16 11.34
N ASP A 75 -15.98 0.90 10.23
CA ASP A 75 -16.03 0.31 8.88
C ASP A 75 -14.87 -0.68 8.66
N LEU A 76 -13.63 -0.26 8.93
CA LEU A 76 -12.45 -1.12 8.81
C LEU A 76 -12.52 -2.35 9.72
N THR A 77 -13.10 -2.22 10.91
CA THR A 77 -13.29 -3.35 11.83
C THR A 77 -14.26 -4.37 11.24
N THR A 78 -15.34 -3.92 10.61
CA THR A 78 -16.31 -4.81 9.95
C THR A 78 -15.72 -5.51 8.72
N GLU A 79 -14.94 -4.78 7.93
CA GLU A 79 -14.25 -5.34 6.77
C GLU A 79 -13.22 -6.38 7.19
N LYS A 80 -12.38 -6.07 8.19
CA LYS A 80 -11.41 -7.02 8.75
C LYS A 80 -12.08 -8.33 9.17
N LYS A 81 -13.16 -8.26 9.94
CA LYS A 81 -13.91 -9.46 10.38
C LYS A 81 -14.45 -10.26 9.19
N THR A 82 -14.91 -9.58 8.14
CA THR A 82 -15.40 -10.23 6.92
C THR A 82 -14.29 -10.94 6.18
N LEU A 83 -13.13 -10.30 6.02
CA LEU A 83 -11.96 -10.89 5.38
C LEU A 83 -11.41 -12.08 6.18
N GLU A 84 -11.32 -11.96 7.51
CA GLU A 84 -10.95 -13.08 8.39
C GLU A 84 -11.88 -14.29 8.21
N GLY A 85 -13.19 -14.05 8.06
CA GLY A 85 -14.16 -15.11 7.75
C GLY A 85 -13.89 -15.79 6.41
N LYS A 86 -13.63 -15.02 5.35
CA LYS A 86 -13.28 -15.55 4.02
C LYS A 86 -11.97 -16.32 4.02
N VAL A 87 -10.95 -15.84 4.72
CA VAL A 87 -9.66 -16.54 4.85
C VAL A 87 -9.88 -17.89 5.53
N LYS A 88 -10.61 -17.93 6.65
CA LYS A 88 -10.93 -19.17 7.35
C LYS A 88 -11.73 -20.15 6.49
N GLU A 89 -12.68 -19.66 5.70
CA GLU A 89 -13.43 -20.47 4.74
C GLU A 89 -12.50 -21.11 3.70
N LEU A 90 -11.62 -20.32 3.09
CA LEU A 90 -10.64 -20.80 2.12
C LEU A 90 -9.65 -21.80 2.73
N GLU A 91 -9.16 -21.56 3.94
CA GLU A 91 -8.28 -22.48 4.67
C GLU A 91 -8.99 -23.79 5.05
N SER A 92 -10.29 -23.73 5.34
CA SER A 92 -11.09 -24.92 5.66
C SER A 92 -11.48 -25.74 4.42
N ARG A 93 -11.44 -25.14 3.23
CA ARG A 93 -11.73 -25.82 1.99
C ARG A 93 -10.60 -26.83 1.73
N PRO A 94 -10.89 -28.14 1.68
CA PRO A 94 -9.86 -29.11 1.36
C PRO A 94 -9.24 -28.73 0.02
N SER A 95 -7.93 -28.49 0.01
CA SER A 95 -7.16 -28.50 -1.22
C SER A 95 -7.41 -29.85 -1.89
N PRO A 96 -7.83 -29.90 -3.18
CA PRO A 96 -7.99 -31.18 -3.88
C PRO A 96 -6.68 -31.97 -3.94
N SER A 97 -5.55 -31.37 -3.57
CA SER A 97 -4.21 -31.96 -3.49
C SER A 97 -3.91 -32.79 -2.23
N THR A 98 -4.81 -32.85 -1.22
CA THR A 98 -4.52 -33.53 0.08
C THR A 98 -5.25 -34.85 0.30
N THR A 99 -6.04 -35.31 -0.67
CA THR A 99 -6.58 -36.68 -0.64
C THR A 99 -5.45 -37.65 -0.99
N ALA A 100 -5.47 -38.87 -0.44
CA ALA A 100 -4.55 -39.94 -0.80
C ALA A 100 -4.34 -39.99 -2.34
N PRO A 101 -3.12 -40.33 -2.83
CA PRO A 101 -2.83 -40.30 -4.27
C PRO A 101 -3.94 -41.05 -4.99
N ASP A 102 -4.61 -40.35 -5.90
CA ASP A 102 -5.70 -40.92 -6.67
C ASP A 102 -5.15 -42.13 -7.43
N SER A 103 -5.97 -43.16 -7.67
CA SER A 103 -5.48 -44.33 -8.42
C SER A 103 -4.98 -43.94 -9.81
N GLU A 104 -5.44 -42.80 -10.35
CA GLU A 104 -4.95 -42.19 -11.59
C GLU A 104 -3.56 -41.52 -11.43
N GLU A 105 -3.26 -40.89 -10.29
CA GLU A 105 -1.94 -40.29 -10.03
C GLU A 105 -0.84 -41.37 -9.98
N LEU A 106 -1.13 -42.53 -9.38
CA LEU A 106 -0.20 -43.66 -9.33
C LEU A 106 0.11 -44.29 -10.71
N VAL A 107 -0.77 -44.09 -11.70
CA VAL A 107 -0.53 -44.54 -13.08
C VAL A 107 0.43 -43.59 -13.79
N VAL A 108 0.29 -42.28 -13.58
CA VAL A 108 1.09 -41.25 -14.25
C VAL A 108 2.44 -41.04 -13.56
N ASP A 109 2.48 -41.18 -12.23
CA ASP A 109 3.68 -41.03 -11.41
C ASP A 109 3.83 -42.19 -10.40
N PRO A 110 4.27 -43.37 -10.86
CA PRO A 110 4.41 -44.55 -10.01
C PRO A 110 5.42 -44.37 -8.87
N ASN A 111 6.40 -43.48 -9.06
CA ASN A 111 7.48 -43.22 -8.11
C ASN A 111 7.16 -42.06 -7.16
N GLY A 112 6.09 -41.29 -7.43
CA GLY A 112 5.70 -40.11 -6.66
C GLY A 112 6.69 -38.95 -6.79
N GLU A 113 7.42 -38.84 -7.91
CA GLU A 113 8.40 -37.77 -8.17
C GLU A 113 7.74 -36.37 -8.14
N TYR A 114 6.50 -36.27 -8.58
CA TYR A 114 5.74 -35.02 -8.74
C TYR A 114 4.78 -34.75 -7.58
N LYS A 115 4.73 -35.65 -6.60
CA LYS A 115 3.84 -35.50 -5.45
C LYS A 115 4.14 -34.22 -4.69
N GLY A 116 3.14 -33.35 -4.53
CA GLY A 116 3.26 -32.08 -3.84
C GLY A 116 3.92 -30.97 -4.65
N PHE A 117 4.19 -31.18 -5.95
CA PHE A 117 4.56 -30.08 -6.83
C PHE A 117 3.40 -29.08 -6.93
N THR A 118 3.74 -27.80 -6.90
CA THR A 118 2.78 -26.75 -7.27
C THR A 118 2.57 -26.76 -8.78
N ARG A 119 1.46 -26.19 -9.26
CA ARG A 119 1.22 -26.03 -10.71
C ARG A 119 2.41 -25.35 -11.42
N ALA A 120 2.99 -24.33 -10.79
CA ALA A 120 4.16 -23.64 -11.35
C ALA A 120 5.38 -24.58 -11.45
N ALA A 121 5.61 -25.41 -10.43
CA ALA A 121 6.71 -26.36 -10.43
C ALA A 121 6.55 -27.44 -11.53
N LEU A 122 5.33 -27.95 -11.74
CA LEU A 122 5.03 -28.87 -12.84
C LEU A 122 5.30 -28.25 -14.21
N VAL A 123 4.83 -27.02 -14.42
CA VAL A 123 5.06 -26.28 -15.68
C VAL A 123 6.57 -26.09 -15.93
N SER A 124 7.33 -25.69 -14.91
CA SER A 124 8.78 -25.55 -15.04
C SER A 124 9.47 -26.85 -15.43
N ARG A 125 9.03 -27.98 -14.87
CA ARG A 125 9.59 -29.30 -15.17
C ARG A 125 9.29 -29.75 -16.61
N ILE A 126 8.09 -29.45 -17.13
CA ILE A 126 7.74 -29.74 -18.53
C ILE A 126 8.68 -28.98 -19.47
N PHE A 127 8.87 -27.68 -19.25
CA PHE A 127 9.78 -26.88 -20.08
C PHE A 127 11.24 -27.36 -20.01
N GLU A 128 11.70 -27.80 -18.84
CA GLU A 128 13.03 -28.40 -18.69
C GLU A 128 13.16 -29.69 -19.52
N LEU A 129 12.15 -30.56 -19.47
CA LEU A 129 12.15 -31.81 -20.23
C LEU A 129 12.06 -31.57 -21.74
N GLU A 130 11.22 -30.64 -22.18
CA GLU A 130 11.10 -30.24 -23.60
C GLU A 130 12.43 -29.74 -24.15
N ALA A 131 13.16 -28.93 -23.38
CA ALA A 131 14.48 -28.45 -23.78
C ALA A 131 15.50 -29.59 -23.96
N GLN A 132 15.41 -30.66 -23.15
CA GLN A 132 16.32 -31.81 -23.22
C GLN A 132 16.00 -32.75 -24.39
N GLN A 133 14.75 -32.83 -24.86
CA GLN A 133 14.34 -33.77 -25.90
C GLN A 133 15.11 -33.58 -27.22
N LEU A 134 15.38 -32.34 -27.61
CA LEU A 134 16.14 -32.03 -28.83
C LEU A 134 17.57 -32.59 -28.75
N ASP A 135 18.24 -32.39 -27.62
CA ASP A 135 19.62 -32.86 -27.42
C ASP A 135 19.69 -34.40 -27.39
N ILE A 136 18.68 -35.05 -26.80
CA ILE A 136 18.55 -36.52 -26.79
C ILE A 136 18.34 -37.04 -28.20
N ALA A 137 17.43 -36.43 -28.98
CA ALA A 137 17.15 -36.83 -30.36
C ALA A 137 18.37 -36.66 -31.26
N LYS A 138 19.09 -35.53 -31.14
CA LYS A 138 20.34 -35.30 -31.86
C LYS A 138 21.39 -36.37 -31.51
N SER A 139 21.58 -36.63 -30.23
CA SER A 139 22.59 -37.60 -29.77
C SER A 139 22.26 -39.02 -30.22
N SER A 140 20.97 -39.39 -30.25
CA SER A 140 20.54 -40.71 -30.73
C SER A 140 20.78 -40.85 -32.24
N PHE A 141 20.47 -39.80 -33.02
CA PHE A 141 20.74 -39.76 -34.46
C PHE A 141 22.24 -39.87 -34.76
N ASP A 142 23.08 -39.06 -34.10
CA ASP A 142 24.53 -39.08 -34.27
C ASP A 142 25.10 -40.48 -33.96
N ASN A 143 24.59 -41.13 -32.91
CA ASN A 143 24.96 -42.50 -32.56
C ASN A 143 24.58 -43.52 -33.66
N VAL A 144 23.37 -43.42 -34.23
CA VAL A 144 22.94 -44.28 -35.34
C VAL A 144 23.82 -44.08 -36.57
N VAL A 145 24.14 -42.83 -36.93
CA VAL A 145 25.05 -42.51 -38.05
C VAL A 145 26.43 -43.11 -37.82
N ALA A 146 26.97 -42.99 -36.60
CA ALA A 146 28.26 -43.60 -36.25
C ALA A 146 28.23 -45.13 -36.39
N GLN A 147 27.15 -45.78 -35.94
CA GLN A 147 26.98 -47.24 -36.10
C GLN A 147 26.93 -47.63 -37.59
N LEU A 148 26.22 -46.87 -38.44
CA LEU A 148 26.15 -47.15 -39.87
C LEU A 148 27.50 -47.04 -40.56
N LEU A 149 28.33 -46.06 -40.19
CA LEU A 149 29.69 -45.91 -40.72
C LEU A 149 30.59 -47.09 -40.32
N VAL A 150 30.45 -47.60 -39.09
CA VAL A 150 31.20 -48.78 -38.63
C VAL A 150 30.79 -50.04 -39.41
N LEU A 151 29.49 -50.20 -39.67
CA LEU A 151 28.95 -51.37 -40.38
C LEU A 151 29.23 -51.35 -41.89
N ASN A 152 29.48 -50.16 -42.47
CA ASN A 152 29.70 -49.97 -43.90
C ASN A 152 31.03 -49.26 -44.17
N PRO A 153 32.18 -49.88 -43.85
CA PRO A 153 33.49 -49.20 -43.88
C PRO A 153 33.98 -48.83 -45.29
N GLU A 154 33.42 -49.44 -46.33
CA GLU A 154 33.79 -49.20 -47.74
C GLU A 154 32.85 -48.23 -48.46
N VAL A 155 31.83 -47.70 -47.78
CA VAL A 155 30.81 -46.84 -48.37
C VAL A 155 30.81 -45.48 -47.69
N ASP A 156 31.14 -44.44 -48.43
CA ASP A 156 30.94 -43.07 -47.98
C ASP A 156 29.44 -42.71 -48.03
N LEU A 157 28.88 -42.33 -46.89
CA LEU A 157 27.48 -41.92 -46.80
C LEU A 157 27.27 -40.57 -47.49
N VAL A 158 26.49 -40.56 -48.57
CA VAL A 158 26.09 -39.33 -49.27
C VAL A 158 25.02 -38.62 -48.46
N THR A 159 25.35 -37.45 -47.91
CA THR A 159 24.42 -36.62 -47.11
C THR A 159 23.74 -35.53 -47.94
N ALA A 160 24.10 -35.38 -49.21
CA ALA A 160 23.53 -34.38 -50.09
C ALA A 160 22.02 -34.61 -50.26
N GLY A 161 21.22 -33.62 -49.84
CA GLY A 161 19.76 -33.67 -49.91
C GLY A 161 19.05 -34.27 -48.69
N ALA A 162 19.80 -34.82 -47.72
CA ALA A 162 19.26 -35.26 -46.44
C ALA A 162 18.79 -34.06 -45.60
N SER A 163 17.63 -34.20 -44.95
CA SER A 163 17.04 -33.19 -44.09
C SER A 163 16.10 -33.87 -43.11
N GLU A 164 16.03 -33.37 -41.88
CA GLU A 164 15.07 -33.81 -40.86
C GLU A 164 13.61 -33.68 -41.34
N LEU A 165 13.34 -32.70 -42.21
CA LEU A 165 12.01 -32.42 -42.74
C LEU A 165 11.70 -33.20 -44.03
N LYS A 166 12.46 -34.26 -44.33
CA LYS A 166 12.26 -35.09 -45.51
C LYS A 166 12.15 -36.55 -45.12
N GLU A 167 11.37 -37.29 -45.90
CA GLU A 167 11.12 -38.70 -45.70
C GLU A 167 11.55 -39.52 -46.92
N VAL A 168 11.69 -40.84 -46.74
CA VAL A 168 12.03 -41.75 -47.85
C VAL A 168 10.76 -42.46 -48.31
N GLN A 169 10.29 -42.12 -49.51
CA GLN A 169 9.19 -42.82 -50.17
C GLN A 169 9.73 -43.59 -51.38
N GLU A 170 9.42 -44.88 -51.47
CA GLU A 170 9.87 -45.77 -52.57
C GLU A 170 11.40 -45.72 -52.83
N GLY A 171 12.20 -45.45 -51.79
CA GLY A 171 13.66 -45.33 -51.89
C GLY A 171 14.18 -43.95 -52.33
N VAL A 172 13.31 -42.94 -52.45
CA VAL A 172 13.66 -41.57 -52.83
C VAL A 172 13.36 -40.61 -51.68
N ILE A 173 14.28 -39.66 -51.43
CA ILE A 173 14.10 -38.62 -50.41
C ILE A 173 13.15 -37.55 -50.95
N VAL A 174 11.98 -37.39 -50.33
CA VAL A 174 10.92 -36.44 -50.69
C VAL A 174 10.53 -35.57 -49.50
N SER A 175 9.93 -34.41 -49.76
CA SER A 175 9.32 -33.60 -48.70
C SER A 175 7.93 -34.15 -48.39
N PRO A 176 7.58 -34.31 -47.10
CA PRO A 176 6.26 -34.80 -46.70
C PRO A 176 5.18 -33.83 -47.20
N SER A 177 4.01 -34.37 -47.53
CA SER A 177 2.83 -33.56 -47.88
C SER A 177 2.42 -32.72 -46.66
N PRO A 178 2.01 -31.45 -46.82
CA PRO A 178 1.43 -30.71 -45.72
C PRO A 178 0.09 -31.36 -45.35
N GLU A 179 0.07 -32.20 -44.33
CA GLU A 179 -1.16 -32.54 -43.64
C GLU A 179 -1.55 -31.33 -42.77
N GLU A 180 -2.80 -30.88 -42.89
CA GLU A 180 -3.34 -29.81 -42.05
C GLU A 180 -3.26 -30.26 -40.59
N GLU A 181 -2.54 -29.52 -39.77
CA GLU A 181 -2.36 -29.79 -38.34
C GLU A 181 -3.73 -29.71 -37.63
N ASP A 182 -4.26 -30.86 -37.21
CA ASP A 182 -5.37 -30.96 -36.26
C ASP A 182 -4.92 -30.47 -34.87
N TYR A 183 -4.82 -29.14 -34.72
CA TYR A 183 -4.67 -28.47 -33.42
C TYR A 183 -6.03 -28.21 -32.77
N LEU A 184 -6.71 -29.29 -32.42
CA LEU A 184 -7.76 -29.28 -31.40
C LEU A 184 -7.29 -30.35 -30.41
N VAL A 185 -6.85 -30.03 -29.18
CA VAL A 185 -7.75 -30.09 -28.01
C VAL A 185 -7.12 -29.46 -26.73
N ILE A 186 -5.90 -28.88 -26.75
CA ILE A 186 -5.20 -28.53 -25.47
C ILE A 186 -5.36 -27.06 -25.00
N LEU A 187 -6.54 -26.43 -25.11
CA LEU A 187 -6.73 -25.06 -24.55
C LEU A 187 -8.02 -24.84 -23.75
N SER A 188 -8.68 -25.89 -23.28
CA SER A 188 -9.86 -25.74 -22.41
C SER A 188 -9.69 -26.48 -21.08
N LEU A 189 -8.83 -25.94 -20.20
CA LEU A 189 -8.88 -26.11 -18.74
C LEU A 189 -8.34 -24.86 -18.03
#